data_AF-A0A857NCV2-F1
#
_entry.id   AF-A0A857NCV2-F1
#
_cell.length_a   1.000
_cell.length_b   1.000
_cell.length_c   1.000
_cell.angle_alpha   90.00
_cell.angle_beta   90.00
_cell.angle_gamma   90.00
#
_symmetry.space_group_name_H-M   'P 1'
#
loop_
_entity.id
_entity.type
_entity.pdbx_description
1 polymer ?
#
loop_
_entity_poly.entity_id
_entity_poly.type
_entity_poly.pdbx_seq_one_letter_code
_entity_poly.pdbx_strand_id
1 'polypeptide(L)'
;MRIKEAGFTFVELLVVITIIAVISGIAMASFSSTNANARDSKRKGDLEQIRAALEICRAESGAYPASLGTAIVCDGQTYLDPVPTDPKDGQTGFGYSYTYVSPTQYTLCATTMEGSGETSPYCLNNP
;
A
#
# COMPACT_ATOMS: atom_id res chain seq x y z
N MET A 1 29.73 -38.58 41.82
CA MET A 1 28.40 -37.99 42.08
C MET A 1 27.62 -38.04 40.77
N ARG A 2 26.64 -38.95 40.64
CA ARG A 2 25.82 -39.07 39.42
C ARG A 2 24.66 -38.07 39.52
N ILE A 3 24.62 -37.11 38.62
CA ILE A 3 23.49 -36.20 38.48
C ILE A 3 22.35 -37.01 37.87
N LYS A 4 21.21 -37.12 38.59
CA LYS A 4 19.98 -37.68 38.01
C LYS A 4 19.44 -36.65 37.03
N GLU A 5 19.38 -37.00 35.75
CA GLU A 5 18.66 -36.20 34.77
C GLU A 5 17.16 -36.32 35.07
N ALA A 6 16.54 -35.20 35.44
CA ALA A 6 15.10 -35.12 35.60
C ALA A 6 14.46 -35.03 34.21
N GLY A 7 13.64 -36.02 33.86
CA GLY A 7 12.88 -36.03 32.62
C GLY A 7 11.68 -35.07 32.68
N PHE A 8 11.29 -34.56 31.51
CA PHE A 8 10.14 -33.68 31.35
C PHE A 8 8.82 -34.44 31.57
N THR A 9 7.86 -33.84 32.28
CA THR A 9 6.54 -34.42 32.51
C THR A 9 5.58 -34.15 31.35
N PHE A 10 4.60 -35.03 31.14
CA PHE A 10 3.54 -34.82 30.14
C PHE A 10 2.73 -33.55 30.41
N VAL A 11 2.57 -33.16 31.68
CA VAL A 11 1.85 -31.94 32.07
C VAL A 11 2.63 -30.71 31.65
N GLU A 12 3.96 -30.71 31.79
CA GLU A 12 4.81 -29.61 31.33
C GLU A 12 4.73 -29.43 29.81
N LEU A 13 4.69 -30.52 29.05
CA LEU A 13 4.52 -30.43 27.58
C LEU A 13 3.14 -29.88 27.22
N LEU A 14 2.09 -30.32 27.91
CA LEU A 14 0.72 -29.88 27.67
C LEU A 14 0.55 -28.38 27.94
N VAL A 15 1.14 -27.87 29.03
CA VAL A 15 1.06 -26.43 29.34
C VAL A 15 1.82 -25.59 28.29
N VAL A 16 2.97 -26.07 27.82
CA VAL A 16 3.75 -25.33 26.81
C VAL A 16 3.00 -25.23 25.48
N ILE A 17 2.45 -26.34 24.97
CA ILE A 17 1.72 -26.32 23.70
C ILE A 17 0.44 -25.50 23.78
N THR A 18 -0.22 -25.47 24.94
CA THR A 18 -1.43 -24.65 25.14
C THR A 18 -1.09 -23.15 25.14
N ILE A 19 0.00 -22.75 25.81
CA ILE A 19 0.47 -21.35 25.78
C ILE A 19 0.86 -20.93 24.36
N ILE A 20 1.61 -21.77 23.63
CA ILE A 20 1.99 -21.49 22.23
C ILE A 20 0.73 -21.34 21.37
N ALA A 21 -0.25 -22.24 21.49
CA ALA A 21 -1.49 -22.18 20.70
C ALA A 21 -2.26 -20.85 20.92
N VAL A 22 -2.37 -20.38 22.17
CA VAL A 22 -3.05 -19.12 22.48
C VAL A 22 -2.29 -17.92 21.91
N ILE A 23 -0.98 -17.83 22.13
CA ILE A 23 -0.16 -16.71 21.65
C ILE A 23 -0.13 -16.68 20.12
N SER A 24 -0.01 -17.84 19.46
CA SER A 24 -0.04 -17.94 18.00
C SER A 24 -1.37 -17.43 17.42
N GLY A 25 -2.50 -17.73 18.03
CA GLY A 25 -3.81 -17.24 17.58
C GLY A 25 -3.90 -15.70 17.60
N ILE A 26 -3.44 -15.06 18.67
CA ILE A 26 -3.46 -13.60 18.81
C ILE A 26 -2.49 -12.93 17.82
N ALA A 27 -1.29 -13.50 17.65
CA ALA A 27 -0.27 -12.98 16.75
C ALA A 27 -0.72 -12.97 15.27
N MET A 28 -1.48 -13.98 14.84
CA MET A 28 -2.00 -14.04 13.47
C MET A 28 -3.04 -12.95 13.18
N ALA A 29 -3.92 -12.65 14.15
CA ALA A 29 -4.95 -11.64 13.99
C ALA A 29 -4.39 -10.20 13.93
N SER A 30 -3.30 -9.91 14.64
CA SER A 30 -2.68 -8.58 14.61
C SER A 30 -1.85 -8.30 13.35
N PHE A 31 -1.25 -9.34 12.76
CA PHE A 31 -0.38 -9.19 11.58
C PHE A 31 -1.13 -8.76 10.30
N SER A 32 -2.39 -9.16 10.15
CA SER A 32 -3.17 -8.84 8.93
C SER A 32 -3.51 -7.34 8.83
N SER A 33 -3.86 -6.69 9.95
CA SER A 33 -4.25 -5.28 10.00
C SER A 33 -3.06 -4.34 9.85
N THR A 34 -1.91 -4.66 10.46
CA THR A 34 -0.68 -3.86 10.31
C THR A 34 -0.22 -3.83 8.85
N ASN A 35 -0.28 -4.96 8.15
CA ASN A 35 0.09 -5.01 6.73
C ASN A 35 -0.86 -4.22 5.84
N ALA A 36 -2.16 -4.20 6.14
CA ALA A 36 -3.15 -3.37 5.43
C ALA A 36 -2.82 -1.88 5.59
N ASN A 37 -2.57 -1.42 6.82
CA ASN A 37 -2.24 -0.02 7.10
C ASN A 37 -0.92 0.42 6.44
N ALA A 38 0.08 -0.46 6.41
CA ALA A 38 1.35 -0.20 5.72
C ALA A 38 1.15 -0.02 4.20
N ARG A 39 0.33 -0.87 3.57
CA ARG A 39 -0.01 -0.74 2.14
C ARG A 39 -0.79 0.54 1.86
N ASP A 40 -1.77 0.88 2.68
CA ASP A 40 -2.53 2.13 2.54
C ASP A 40 -1.64 3.37 2.68
N SER A 41 -0.69 3.33 3.61
CA SER A 41 0.29 4.41 3.78
C SER A 41 1.19 4.54 2.55
N LYS A 42 1.61 3.40 1.98
CA LYS A 42 2.31 3.36 0.69
C LYS A 42 1.46 3.93 -0.45
N ARG A 43 0.19 3.53 -0.57
CA ARG A 43 -0.73 4.07 -1.60
C ARG A 43 -0.80 5.59 -1.56
N LYS A 44 -1.02 6.15 -0.38
CA LYS A 44 -1.06 7.61 -0.20
C LYS A 44 0.25 8.28 -0.62
N GLY A 45 1.39 7.72 -0.19
CA GLY A 45 2.71 8.23 -0.58
C GLY A 45 2.97 8.16 -2.08
N ASP A 46 2.58 7.05 -2.72
CA ASP A 46 2.69 6.86 -4.16
C ASP A 46 1.83 7.89 -4.92
N LEU A 47 0.58 8.14 -4.49
CA LEU A 47 -0.28 9.15 -5.12
C LEU A 47 0.28 10.57 -4.98
N GLU A 48 0.85 10.92 -3.83
CA GLU A 48 1.49 12.23 -3.63
C GLU A 48 2.75 12.38 -4.50
N GLN A 49 3.51 11.30 -4.71
CA GLN A 49 4.65 11.31 -5.62
C GLN A 49 4.23 11.54 -7.07
N ILE A 50 3.17 10.86 -7.51
CA ILE A 50 2.57 11.07 -8.85
C ILE A 50 2.07 12.50 -8.99
N ARG A 51 1.33 13.01 -7.99
CA ARG A 51 0.85 14.40 -7.97
C ARG A 51 1.99 15.40 -8.10
N ALA A 52 3.06 15.25 -7.32
CA ALA A 52 4.21 16.14 -7.38
C ALA A 52 4.84 16.16 -8.79
N ALA A 53 5.00 14.99 -9.41
CA ALA A 53 5.51 14.89 -10.78
C ALA A 53 4.55 15.53 -11.81
N LEU A 54 3.23 15.39 -11.63
CA LEU A 54 2.22 16.04 -12.47
C LEU A 54 2.27 17.57 -12.34
N GLU A 55 2.45 18.10 -11.12
CA GLU A 55 2.57 19.54 -10.92
C GLU A 55 3.82 20.12 -11.61
N ILE A 56 4.96 19.43 -11.52
CA ILE A 56 6.19 19.85 -12.20
C ILE A 56 6.01 19.78 -13.72
N CYS A 57 5.45 18.67 -14.23
CA CYS A 57 5.11 18.52 -15.64
C CYS A 57 4.22 19.66 -16.16
N ARG A 58 3.16 20.04 -15.43
CA ARG A 58 2.29 21.16 -15.81
C ARG A 58 3.04 22.49 -15.76
N ALA A 59 3.92 22.68 -14.78
CA ALA A 59 4.68 23.91 -14.66
C ALA A 59 5.59 24.16 -15.88
N GLU A 60 6.13 23.10 -16.49
CA GLU A 60 6.99 23.21 -17.68
C GLU A 60 6.20 23.22 -18.99
N SER A 61 5.21 22.33 -19.13
CA SER A 61 4.46 22.16 -20.40
C SER A 61 3.16 22.98 -20.50
N GLY A 62 2.74 23.61 -19.41
CA GLY A 62 1.49 24.37 -19.32
C GLY A 62 0.23 23.53 -19.21
N ALA A 63 0.32 22.19 -19.26
CA ALA A 63 -0.82 21.28 -19.16
C ALA A 63 -0.46 19.97 -18.47
N TYR A 64 -1.45 19.30 -17.88
CA TYR A 64 -1.32 17.91 -17.47
C TYR A 64 -1.37 16.96 -18.67
N PRO A 65 -0.69 15.79 -18.59
CA PRO A 65 -0.74 14.79 -19.64
C PRO A 65 -2.15 14.20 -19.75
N ALA A 66 -2.65 14.00 -20.97
CA ALA A 66 -3.99 13.43 -21.19
C ALA A 66 -4.14 11.99 -20.67
N SER A 67 -3.03 11.28 -20.48
CA SER A 67 -2.97 9.92 -19.97
C SER A 67 -1.63 9.66 -19.28
N LEU A 68 -1.60 8.79 -18.28
CA LEU A 68 -0.35 8.29 -17.71
C LEU A 68 0.06 6.97 -18.37
N GLY A 69 1.34 6.86 -18.68
CA GLY A 69 1.95 5.59 -19.09
C GLY A 69 2.71 4.96 -17.92
N THR A 70 3.75 4.18 -18.25
CA THR A 70 4.72 3.69 -17.26
C THR A 70 5.60 4.80 -16.69
N ALA A 71 5.64 5.95 -17.35
CA ALA A 71 6.36 7.14 -16.93
C ALA A 71 5.49 8.39 -17.13
N ILE A 72 5.79 9.45 -16.37
CA ILE A 72 5.23 10.79 -16.57
C ILE A 72 6.23 11.57 -17.41
N VAL A 73 5.86 11.83 -18.66
CA VAL A 73 6.70 12.54 -19.63
C VAL A 73 5.93 13.74 -20.18
N CYS A 74 6.52 14.92 -20.13
CA CYS A 74 5.94 16.16 -20.65
C CYS A 74 7.01 16.96 -21.39
N ASP A 75 6.68 17.45 -22.58
CA ASP A 75 7.63 18.12 -23.50
C ASP A 75 8.96 17.37 -23.71
N GLY A 76 8.88 16.03 -23.74
CA GLY A 76 10.05 15.16 -23.94
C GLY A 76 10.95 14.99 -22.72
N GLN A 77 10.61 15.60 -21.58
CA GLN A 77 11.30 15.38 -20.30
C GLN A 77 10.52 14.41 -19.42
N THR A 78 11.24 13.54 -18.70
CA THR A 78 10.66 12.53 -17.81
C THR A 78 10.73 13.02 -16.37
N TYR A 79 9.58 13.06 -15.69
CA TYR A 79 9.45 13.55 -14.31
C TYR A 79 9.26 12.43 -13.29
N LEU A 80 8.78 11.26 -13.73
CA LEU A 80 8.63 10.08 -12.89
C LEU A 80 8.70 8.83 -13.76
N ASP A 81 9.64 7.92 -13.47
CA ASP A 81 9.78 6.63 -14.13
C ASP A 81 10.44 5.59 -13.18
N PRO A 82 9.80 4.46 -12.88
CA PRO A 82 8.43 4.12 -13.26
C PRO A 82 7.41 4.87 -12.41
N VAL A 83 6.21 5.08 -12.95
CA VAL A 83 5.02 5.42 -12.18
C VAL A 83 4.77 4.29 -11.17
N PRO A 84 4.65 4.61 -9.87
CA PRO A 84 4.34 3.60 -8.86
C PRO A 84 3.06 2.83 -9.19
N THR A 85 3.06 1.54 -8.88
CA THR A 85 1.88 0.67 -8.97
C THR A 85 1.38 0.31 -7.57
N ASP A 86 0.10 -0.06 -7.47
CA ASP A 86 -0.48 -0.51 -6.21
C ASP A 86 0.27 -1.73 -5.66
N PRO A 87 0.51 -1.84 -4.34
CA PRO A 87 1.12 -3.03 -3.75
C PRO A 87 0.39 -4.36 -4.04
N LYS A 88 -0.87 -4.29 -4.46
CA LYS A 88 -1.73 -5.41 -4.90
C LYS A 88 -2.12 -5.30 -6.37
N ASP A 89 -1.27 -4.67 -7.19
CA ASP A 89 -1.51 -4.57 -8.63
C ASP A 89 -1.83 -5.93 -9.26
N GLY A 90 -2.78 -5.94 -10.20
CA GLY A 90 -3.34 -7.16 -10.80
C GLY A 90 -4.41 -7.89 -9.97
N GLN A 91 -4.67 -7.49 -8.72
CA GLN A 91 -5.83 -7.97 -7.96
C GLN A 91 -7.07 -7.10 -8.25
N THR A 92 -8.23 -7.74 -8.40
CA THR A 92 -9.49 -7.02 -8.67
C THR A 92 -9.79 -6.00 -7.58
N GLY A 93 -10.03 -4.74 -7.98
CA GLY A 93 -10.35 -3.64 -7.06
C GLY A 93 -9.16 -2.88 -6.49
N PHE A 94 -7.92 -3.27 -6.82
CA PHE A 94 -6.70 -2.56 -6.43
C PHE A 94 -6.03 -1.93 -7.65
N GLY A 95 -5.49 -0.72 -7.47
CA GLY A 95 -4.90 0.03 -8.57
C GLY A 95 -4.99 1.53 -8.35
N TYR A 96 -4.17 2.25 -9.12
CA TYR A 96 -4.25 3.69 -9.25
C TYR A 96 -4.97 4.05 -10.54
N SER A 97 -5.82 5.07 -10.48
CA SER A 97 -6.59 5.57 -11.60
C SER A 97 -6.32 7.06 -11.79
N TYR A 98 -6.00 7.43 -13.02
CA TYR A 98 -5.82 8.82 -13.42
C TYR A 98 -6.92 9.19 -14.41
N THR A 99 -7.69 10.22 -14.07
CA THR A 99 -8.74 10.77 -14.92
C THR A 99 -8.36 12.19 -15.30
N TYR A 100 -8.07 12.38 -16.59
CA TYR A 100 -7.90 13.70 -17.17
C TYR A 100 -9.26 14.39 -17.31
N VAL A 101 -9.39 15.62 -16.80
CA VAL A 101 -10.63 16.41 -16.90
C VAL A 101 -10.43 17.58 -17.86
N SER A 102 -9.30 18.28 -17.72
CA SER A 102 -8.91 19.40 -18.59
C SER A 102 -7.39 19.56 -18.55
N PRO A 103 -6.81 20.45 -19.39
CA PRO A 103 -5.37 20.73 -19.36
C PRO A 103 -4.87 21.17 -17.98
N THR A 104 -5.74 21.68 -17.11
CA THR A 104 -5.39 22.19 -15.78
C THR A 104 -6.11 21.43 -14.66
N GLN A 105 -6.80 20.33 -14.95
CA GLN A 105 -7.54 19.58 -13.94
C GLN A 105 -7.47 18.07 -14.18
N TYR A 106 -7.20 17.35 -13.10
CA TYR A 106 -7.22 15.89 -13.07
C TYR A 106 -7.73 15.39 -11.72
N THR A 107 -8.11 14.12 -11.72
CA THR A 107 -8.41 13.33 -10.53
C THR A 107 -7.52 12.09 -10.52
N LEU A 108 -6.83 11.85 -9.41
CA LEU A 108 -5.95 10.70 -9.19
C LEU A 108 -6.47 9.92 -7.98
N CYS A 109 -6.80 8.65 -8.14
CA CYS A 109 -7.36 7.85 -7.05
C CYS A 109 -6.68 6.50 -6.87
N ALA A 110 -6.62 6.02 -5.63
CA ALA A 110 -6.46 4.61 -5.29
C ALA A 110 -7.85 3.97 -5.12
N THR A 111 -8.12 2.87 -5.82
CA THR A 111 -9.47 2.29 -5.93
C THR A 111 -10.03 1.75 -4.61
N THR A 112 -9.20 1.21 -3.73
CA THR A 112 -9.63 0.65 -2.44
C THR A 112 -8.56 0.83 -1.38
N MET A 113 -8.99 1.24 -0.18
CA MET A 113 -8.17 1.33 1.01
C MET A 113 -8.54 0.19 1.97
N GLU A 114 -7.54 -0.53 2.48
CA GLU A 114 -7.77 -1.76 3.23
C GLU A 114 -8.01 -1.53 4.72
N GLY A 115 -7.37 -0.51 5.29
CA GLY A 115 -7.38 -0.21 6.72
C GLY A 115 -8.58 0.61 7.19
N SER A 116 -9.25 1.35 6.30
CA SER A 116 -10.41 2.19 6.67
C SER A 116 -11.73 1.44 6.71
N GLY A 117 -11.81 0.22 6.15
CA GLY A 117 -13.08 -0.49 5.95
C GLY A 117 -14.02 0.22 4.96
N GLU A 118 -13.55 1.29 4.31
CA GLU A 118 -14.30 2.04 3.31
C GLU A 118 -14.04 1.45 1.94
N THR A 119 -15.09 1.09 1.22
CA THR A 119 -15.02 0.69 -0.19
C THR A 119 -14.89 1.89 -1.13
N SER A 120 -14.82 3.11 -0.58
CA SER A 120 -14.69 4.33 -1.36
C SER A 120 -13.23 4.53 -1.77
N PRO A 121 -12.96 4.94 -3.03
CA PRO A 121 -11.61 5.25 -3.46
C PRO A 121 -11.06 6.46 -2.70
N TYR A 122 -9.76 6.46 -2.45
CA TYR A 122 -9.04 7.62 -1.95
C TYR A 122 -8.54 8.44 -3.13
N CYS A 123 -9.08 9.65 -3.28
CA CYS A 123 -8.83 10.51 -4.44
C CYS A 123 -8.15 11.83 -4.07
N LEU A 124 -7.17 12.23 -4.87
CA LEU A 124 -6.55 13.54 -4.91
C LEU A 124 -7.02 14.27 -6.17
N ASN A 125 -7.57 15.46 -5.99
CA ASN A 125 -7.87 16.38 -7.08
C ASN A 125 -6.83 17.50 -7.07
N ASN A 126 -6.46 18.00 -8.25
CA ASN A 126 -5.73 19.27 -8.31
C ASN A 126 -6.69 20.44 -7.99
N PRO A 127 -6.25 21.45 -7.19
CA PRO A 127 -6.95 22.72 -7.02
C PRO A 127 -7.33 23.43 -8.32
#